data_AF-A0A2U0TUG5-F1
#
_entry.id   AF-A0A2U0TUG5-F1
#
_cell.length_a   1.000
_cell.length_b   1.000
_cell.length_c   1.000
_cell.angle_alpha   90.00
_cell.angle_beta   90.00
_cell.angle_gamma   90.00
#
_symmetry.space_group_name_H-M   'P 1'
#
loop_
_entity.id
_entity.type
_entity.pdbx_description
1 polymer ?
#
loop_
_entity_poly.entity_id
_entity_poly.type
_entity_poly.pdbx_seq_one_letter_code
_entity_poly.pdbx_strand_id
1 'polypeptide(L)'
;MNWELIKKGILKEIVTIFNTIDPAIDVDNCLNLYSKILKFKISISTKNDLDGLEKSIYDTLEKNFIDGKINDTSVGLFSKNFEQFIKKIYYILEEGEFVNKEHILDHSKLQALGPYLATFNKIRPIYLDSKNKEVDEIEFAHHINGEPVYKINAETGSIIYKRLYPNSLSFDSYASVSDRELNQKYHNNFLLYLLKAIILKNEQSHQVPERNRLDNVTNFNSTLIAELWLINFFKKELAIAIKKDSYKNRDFDEYIKTEIERTKKQNSKFVSLNLKELSNQTDKGRNGFIEDLLDDNLNRIRILGQGGSGKTTTLEFLVYKDASKWIENPSTSKIPVIISLANLSSKETVVESIAKKINVDTDYAEELLETNELKIYLDGINEMVENRESKKLKLQEIALLLEDYPKLSIIITDRYEFDSYQNNMFNVPTFLIQKLTKDQIEEFVTKYCNNSQEQSAHVLKILKSKSNIQDILLRPLVLTRAIEIIKIDNDLPEKEGQIIEKFLDILLRREKDEKKDPLLNVNNFKLLMSYAASEIWHKHKSNAPIHEFTFNKMLVDAAEKFGLEKFNAGYISRIGYELEILSKNEDLIQFYHQSYIEFFCKHYLKYEFR
;
A
#
# COMPACT_ATOMS: atom_id res chain seq x y z
N MET A 1 -4.86 -10.38 -15.54
CA MET A 1 -3.86 -10.40 -16.65
C MET A 1 -4.48 -10.93 -17.96
N ASN A 2 -4.59 -10.08 -19.00
CA ASN A 2 -5.17 -10.47 -20.30
C ASN A 2 -4.12 -11.17 -21.20
N TRP A 3 -4.11 -12.51 -21.16
CA TRP A 3 -3.14 -13.33 -21.90
C TRP A 3 -3.11 -13.05 -23.42
N GLU A 4 -4.26 -12.74 -24.04
CA GLU A 4 -4.32 -12.50 -25.49
C GLU A 4 -3.57 -11.22 -25.91
N LEU A 5 -3.59 -10.19 -25.07
CA LEU A 5 -2.84 -8.95 -25.29
C LEU A 5 -1.33 -9.19 -25.17
N ILE A 6 -0.90 -9.91 -24.14
CA ILE A 6 0.51 -10.25 -23.90
C ILE A 6 1.03 -11.15 -25.01
N LYS A 7 0.26 -12.18 -25.38
CA LYS A 7 0.57 -13.10 -26.47
C LYS A 7 0.79 -12.34 -27.78
N LYS A 8 -0.10 -11.40 -28.15
CA LYS A 8 0.07 -10.53 -29.33
C LYS A 8 1.35 -9.72 -29.30
N GLY A 9 1.71 -9.16 -28.14
CA GLY A 9 2.93 -8.38 -27.96
C GLY A 9 4.18 -9.24 -28.20
N ILE A 10 4.25 -10.40 -27.54
CA ILE A 10 5.36 -11.35 -27.69
C ILE A 10 5.46 -11.81 -29.15
N LEU A 11 4.34 -12.23 -29.76
CA LEU A 11 4.30 -12.69 -31.15
C LEU A 11 4.93 -11.68 -32.10
N LYS A 12 4.60 -10.38 -31.94
CA LYS A 12 5.09 -9.30 -32.78
C LYS A 12 6.61 -9.14 -32.69
N GLU A 13 7.21 -9.37 -31.52
CA GLU A 13 8.65 -9.25 -31.32
C GLU A 13 9.42 -10.47 -31.82
N ILE A 14 8.95 -11.68 -31.51
CA ILE A 14 9.77 -12.89 -31.67
C ILE A 14 9.50 -13.66 -32.96
N VAL A 15 8.34 -13.48 -33.63
CA VAL A 15 8.01 -14.22 -34.87
C VAL A 15 9.08 -14.04 -35.93
N THR A 16 9.56 -12.82 -36.12
CA THR A 16 10.56 -12.52 -37.14
C THR A 16 11.86 -13.25 -36.85
N ILE A 17 12.29 -13.27 -35.58
CA ILE A 17 13.53 -13.93 -35.11
C ILE A 17 13.43 -15.44 -35.30
N PHE A 18 12.33 -16.06 -34.83
CA PHE A 18 12.12 -17.50 -34.94
C PHE A 18 11.93 -17.96 -36.39
N ASN A 19 11.24 -17.20 -37.24
CA ASN A 19 11.14 -17.49 -38.66
C ASN A 19 12.50 -17.41 -39.38
N THR A 20 13.44 -16.64 -38.85
CA THR A 20 14.81 -16.57 -39.38
C THR A 20 15.63 -17.79 -38.96
N ILE A 21 15.34 -18.36 -37.78
CA ILE A 21 16.01 -19.56 -37.24
C ILE A 21 15.51 -20.81 -37.95
N ASP A 22 14.19 -20.98 -38.01
CA ASP A 22 13.53 -22.08 -38.69
C ASP A 22 12.07 -21.71 -38.99
N PRO A 23 11.70 -21.47 -40.27
CA PRO A 23 10.35 -21.07 -40.66
C PRO A 23 9.29 -22.15 -40.40
N ALA A 24 9.69 -23.35 -39.98
CA ALA A 24 8.78 -24.40 -39.55
C ALA A 24 8.26 -24.23 -38.12
N ILE A 25 8.85 -23.33 -37.30
CA ILE A 25 8.45 -23.12 -35.91
C ILE A 25 7.16 -22.30 -35.85
N ASP A 26 6.07 -22.94 -35.42
CA ASP A 26 4.80 -22.28 -35.14
C ASP A 26 4.84 -21.59 -33.78
N VAL A 27 5.29 -20.33 -33.79
CA VAL A 27 5.43 -19.49 -32.59
C VAL A 27 4.10 -19.29 -31.87
N ASP A 28 2.97 -19.24 -32.58
CA ASP A 28 1.65 -19.07 -31.96
C ASP A 28 1.27 -20.30 -31.13
N ASN A 29 1.48 -21.49 -31.70
CA ASN A 29 1.28 -22.74 -30.99
C ASN A 29 2.24 -22.91 -29.80
N CYS A 30 3.50 -22.49 -29.92
CA CYS A 30 4.44 -22.47 -28.80
C CYS A 30 3.98 -21.55 -27.65
N LEU A 31 3.45 -20.36 -27.96
CA LEU A 31 2.93 -19.45 -26.94
C LEU A 31 1.63 -19.99 -26.32
N ASN A 32 0.75 -20.61 -27.10
CA ASN A 32 -0.44 -21.29 -26.58
C ASN A 32 -0.07 -22.44 -25.65
N LEU A 33 0.97 -23.19 -25.98
CA LEU A 33 1.55 -24.23 -25.14
C LEU A 33 2.05 -23.66 -23.82
N TYR A 34 2.84 -22.59 -23.88
CA TYR A 34 3.37 -21.90 -22.70
C TYR A 34 2.24 -21.41 -21.78
N SER A 35 1.17 -20.85 -22.34
CA SER A 35 -0.04 -20.46 -21.61
C SER A 35 -0.72 -21.62 -20.88
N LYS A 36 -0.91 -22.75 -21.57
CA LYS A 36 -1.54 -23.95 -21.00
C LYS A 36 -0.71 -24.50 -19.85
N ILE A 37 0.61 -24.49 -19.98
CA ILE A 37 1.54 -24.94 -18.94
C ILE A 37 1.52 -23.99 -17.74
N LEU A 38 1.55 -22.67 -17.95
CA LEU A 38 1.47 -21.68 -16.86
C LEU A 38 0.14 -21.75 -16.08
N LYS A 39 -0.94 -22.16 -16.74
CA LYS A 39 -2.27 -22.38 -16.15
C LYS A 39 -2.42 -23.75 -15.49
N PHE A 40 -1.51 -24.68 -15.77
CA PHE A 40 -1.53 -26.00 -15.14
C PHE A 40 -1.13 -25.84 -13.65
N LYS A 41 -2.06 -26.16 -12.75
CA LYS A 41 -1.76 -26.23 -11.32
C LYS A 41 -0.99 -27.52 -11.08
N ILE A 42 0.34 -27.42 -10.96
CA ILE A 42 1.16 -28.54 -10.51
C ILE A 42 0.73 -28.83 -9.06
N SER A 43 0.02 -29.92 -8.83
CA SER A 43 -0.29 -30.42 -7.49
C SER A 43 0.96 -31.10 -6.95
N ILE A 44 1.84 -30.29 -6.38
CA ILE A 44 3.13 -30.72 -5.84
C ILE A 44 2.87 -31.33 -4.45
N SER A 45 2.44 -32.59 -4.37
CA SER A 45 2.41 -33.28 -3.07
C SER A 45 3.79 -33.77 -2.64
N THR A 46 4.74 -33.93 -3.57
CA THR A 46 6.18 -34.08 -3.32
C THR A 46 6.97 -33.62 -4.55
N LYS A 47 7.74 -32.53 -4.43
CA LYS A 47 8.41 -31.77 -5.52
C LYS A 47 9.52 -32.49 -6.29
N ASN A 48 9.59 -33.81 -6.18
CA ASN A 48 10.41 -34.68 -7.02
C ASN A 48 9.58 -35.36 -8.11
N ASP A 49 8.26 -35.46 -7.95
CA ASP A 49 7.39 -36.21 -8.85
C ASP A 49 6.93 -35.34 -10.04
N LEU A 50 7.21 -35.82 -11.25
CA LEU A 50 6.81 -35.18 -12.52
C LEU A 50 5.55 -35.82 -13.11
N ASP A 51 4.88 -36.69 -12.35
CA ASP A 51 3.66 -37.38 -12.77
C ASP A 51 2.63 -36.41 -13.37
N GLY A 52 2.34 -36.65 -14.65
CA GLY A 52 1.40 -35.85 -15.45
C GLY A 52 2.02 -34.70 -16.25
N LEU A 53 3.15 -34.11 -15.81
CA LEU A 53 3.83 -33.05 -16.57
C LEU A 53 4.58 -33.63 -17.78
N GLU A 54 5.30 -34.74 -17.58
CA GLU A 54 6.02 -35.44 -18.67
C GLU A 54 5.07 -35.87 -19.77
N LYS A 55 3.94 -36.49 -19.39
CA LYS A 55 2.91 -36.91 -20.35
C LYS A 55 2.23 -35.72 -21.02
N SER A 56 1.90 -34.66 -20.28
CA SER A 56 1.26 -33.48 -20.86
C SER A 56 2.19 -32.76 -21.84
N ILE A 57 3.49 -32.64 -21.52
CA ILE A 57 4.47 -32.08 -22.43
C ILE A 57 4.64 -33.01 -23.62
N TYR A 58 4.86 -34.31 -23.42
CA TYR A 58 5.00 -35.29 -24.50
C TYR A 58 3.79 -35.29 -25.46
N ASP A 59 2.57 -35.48 -24.96
CA ASP A 59 1.33 -35.48 -25.74
C ASP A 59 1.13 -34.15 -26.48
N THR A 60 1.66 -33.05 -25.93
CA THR A 60 1.53 -31.73 -26.55
C THR A 60 2.64 -31.44 -27.56
N LEU A 61 3.87 -31.91 -27.31
CA LEU A 61 4.95 -31.90 -28.30
C LEU A 61 4.53 -32.77 -29.50
N GLU A 62 4.04 -33.98 -29.27
CA GLU A 62 3.56 -34.91 -30.29
C GLU A 62 2.44 -34.27 -31.16
N LYS A 63 1.53 -33.50 -30.56
CA LYS A 63 0.43 -32.84 -31.29
C LYS A 63 0.84 -31.58 -32.06
N ASN A 64 1.88 -30.87 -31.63
CA ASN A 64 2.27 -29.58 -32.20
C ASN A 64 3.50 -29.68 -33.11
N PHE A 65 4.29 -30.75 -33.02
CA PHE A 65 5.39 -30.99 -33.92
C PHE A 65 4.91 -31.79 -35.14
N ILE A 66 4.82 -31.09 -36.27
CA ILE A 66 4.46 -31.70 -37.56
C ILE A 66 5.58 -32.64 -38.00
N ASP A 67 5.19 -33.83 -38.44
CA ASP A 67 6.13 -34.83 -38.92
C ASP A 67 6.95 -34.29 -40.11
N GLY A 68 8.29 -34.39 -40.03
CA GLY A 68 9.22 -33.93 -41.06
C GLY A 68 9.70 -32.47 -40.95
N LYS A 69 9.36 -31.73 -39.88
CA LYS A 69 9.68 -30.30 -39.74
C LYS A 69 10.72 -29.91 -38.68
N ILE A 70 11.21 -30.83 -37.84
CA ILE A 70 12.31 -30.54 -36.89
C ILE A 70 13.62 -30.97 -37.53
N ASN A 71 14.45 -30.01 -37.93
CA ASN A 71 15.83 -30.29 -38.33
C ASN A 71 16.72 -30.49 -37.08
N ASP A 72 17.75 -31.35 -37.18
CA ASP A 72 18.68 -31.63 -36.07
C ASP A 72 19.38 -30.37 -35.53
N THR A 73 19.53 -29.34 -36.37
CA THR A 73 20.05 -28.02 -36.00
C THR A 73 19.17 -27.26 -35.00
N SER A 74 17.86 -27.50 -35.00
CA SER A 74 16.89 -26.72 -34.20
C SER A 74 16.90 -27.12 -32.72
N VAL A 75 17.14 -28.40 -32.40
CA VAL A 75 17.27 -28.91 -31.02
C VAL A 75 18.59 -28.49 -30.38
N GLY A 76 19.67 -28.50 -31.15
CA GLY A 76 20.99 -28.05 -30.70
C GLY A 76 20.99 -26.58 -30.30
N LEU A 77 20.39 -25.74 -31.14
CA LEU A 77 20.29 -24.31 -30.89
C LEU A 77 19.45 -24.00 -29.63
N PHE A 78 18.33 -24.71 -29.43
CA PHE A 78 17.52 -24.58 -28.22
C PHE A 78 18.32 -24.92 -26.95
N SER A 79 19.03 -26.05 -26.96
CA SER A 79 19.84 -26.48 -25.80
C SER A 79 21.00 -25.54 -25.51
N LYS A 80 21.62 -24.94 -26.54
CA LYS A 80 22.66 -23.91 -26.40
C LYS A 80 22.16 -22.66 -25.66
N ASN A 81 20.87 -22.34 -25.81
CA ASN A 81 20.27 -21.16 -25.17
C ASN A 81 19.95 -21.38 -23.69
N PHE A 82 20.02 -22.61 -23.17
CA PHE A 82 19.73 -22.90 -21.76
C PHE A 82 20.59 -22.05 -20.80
N GLU A 83 21.88 -21.86 -21.10
CA GLU A 83 22.74 -20.99 -20.28
C GLU A 83 22.25 -19.53 -20.31
N GLN A 84 21.83 -19.02 -21.47
CA GLN A 84 21.30 -17.66 -21.58
C GLN A 84 19.96 -17.50 -20.87
N PHE A 85 19.11 -18.52 -20.91
CA PHE A 85 17.87 -18.58 -20.15
C PHE A 85 18.14 -18.45 -18.63
N ILE A 86 19.06 -19.25 -18.10
CA ILE A 86 19.45 -19.19 -16.68
C ILE A 86 19.97 -17.79 -16.30
N LYS A 87 20.83 -17.20 -17.14
CA LYS A 87 21.36 -15.85 -16.90
C LYS A 87 20.25 -14.81 -16.87
N LYS A 88 19.28 -14.88 -17.79
CA LYS A 88 18.12 -13.97 -17.78
C LYS A 88 17.28 -14.08 -16.51
N ILE A 89 16.98 -15.30 -16.07
CA ILE A 89 16.26 -15.53 -14.80
C ILE A 89 17.05 -14.91 -13.63
N TYR A 90 18.38 -15.05 -13.63
CA TYR A 90 19.23 -14.42 -12.63
C TYR A 90 19.14 -12.89 -12.62
N TYR A 91 19.29 -12.24 -13.77
CA TYR A 91 19.22 -10.78 -13.83
C TYR A 91 17.86 -10.24 -13.39
N ILE A 92 16.76 -10.90 -13.77
CA ILE A 92 15.41 -10.53 -13.29
C ILE A 92 15.34 -10.63 -11.76
N LEU A 93 15.85 -11.73 -11.17
CA LEU A 93 15.85 -11.92 -9.72
C LEU A 93 16.79 -10.95 -8.99
N GLU A 94 17.91 -10.58 -9.61
CA GLU A 94 18.83 -9.57 -9.10
C GLU A 94 18.18 -8.18 -9.08
N GLU A 95 17.56 -7.76 -10.18
CA GLU A 95 16.81 -6.50 -10.27
C GLU A 95 15.62 -6.45 -9.30
N GLY A 96 14.99 -7.61 -9.06
CA GLY A 96 13.96 -7.79 -8.04
C GLY A 96 14.49 -7.82 -6.60
N GLU A 97 15.79 -7.61 -6.37
CA GLU A 97 16.45 -7.63 -5.05
C GLU A 97 16.33 -8.97 -4.29
N PHE A 98 16.08 -10.07 -5.01
CA PHE A 98 16.08 -11.41 -4.43
C PHE A 98 17.50 -12.00 -4.29
N VAL A 99 18.48 -11.38 -4.94
CA VAL A 99 19.91 -11.72 -4.79
C VAL A 99 20.53 -10.82 -3.73
N ASN A 100 21.03 -11.41 -2.64
CA ASN A 100 21.77 -10.67 -1.62
C ASN A 100 22.99 -9.97 -2.24
N LYS A 101 23.23 -8.70 -1.86
CA LYS A 101 24.35 -7.86 -2.32
C LYS A 101 25.71 -8.56 -2.23
N GLU A 102 25.94 -9.38 -1.22
CA GLU A 102 27.19 -10.15 -1.05
C GLU A 102 27.35 -11.32 -2.03
N HIS A 103 26.31 -11.64 -2.79
CA HIS A 103 26.25 -12.76 -3.74
C HIS A 103 25.94 -12.29 -5.16
N ILE A 104 25.92 -10.98 -5.38
CA ILE A 104 25.83 -10.40 -6.72
C ILE A 104 27.09 -10.80 -7.50
N LEU A 105 26.88 -11.32 -8.70
CA LEU A 105 27.94 -11.71 -9.60
C LEU A 105 28.53 -10.46 -10.25
N ASP A 106 29.84 -10.47 -10.47
CA ASP A 106 30.55 -9.36 -11.10
C ASP A 106 30.18 -9.26 -12.59
N HIS A 107 29.38 -8.24 -12.93
CA HIS A 107 28.91 -7.94 -14.30
C HIS A 107 30.04 -7.68 -15.30
N SER A 108 31.23 -7.30 -14.83
CA SER A 108 32.39 -7.05 -15.72
C SER A 108 33.06 -8.34 -16.20
N LYS A 109 32.72 -9.49 -15.61
CA LYS A 109 33.33 -10.78 -15.91
C LYS A 109 32.39 -11.69 -16.69
N LEU A 110 32.93 -12.36 -17.70
CA LEU A 110 32.25 -13.47 -18.35
C LEU A 110 32.20 -14.67 -17.38
N GLN A 111 31.09 -14.78 -16.65
CA GLN A 111 30.85 -15.90 -15.73
C GLN A 111 30.31 -17.12 -16.48
N ALA A 112 30.85 -18.29 -16.13
CA ALA A 112 30.30 -19.59 -16.54
C ALA A 112 28.92 -19.84 -15.89
N LEU A 113 28.22 -20.89 -16.31
CA LEU A 113 26.89 -21.24 -15.79
C LEU A 113 26.88 -21.58 -14.28
N GLY A 114 27.96 -22.21 -13.78
CA GLY A 114 28.06 -22.67 -12.39
C GLY A 114 27.77 -21.60 -11.33
N PRO A 115 28.40 -20.41 -11.39
CA PRO A 115 28.10 -19.28 -10.51
C PRO A 115 26.61 -18.90 -10.43
N TYR A 116 25.88 -18.87 -11.55
CA TYR A 116 24.45 -18.53 -11.57
C TYR A 116 23.61 -19.58 -10.83
N LEU A 117 23.86 -20.86 -11.10
CA LEU A 117 23.19 -21.97 -10.41
C LEU A 117 23.48 -21.97 -8.90
N ALA A 118 24.72 -21.62 -8.52
CA ALA A 118 25.09 -21.47 -7.12
C ALA A 118 24.31 -20.35 -6.42
N THR A 119 24.04 -19.24 -7.12
CA THR A 119 23.25 -18.14 -6.57
C THR A 119 21.77 -18.50 -6.42
N PHE A 120 21.17 -19.21 -7.40
CA PHE A 120 19.78 -19.69 -7.30
C PHE A 120 19.51 -20.53 -6.05
N ASN A 121 20.47 -21.36 -5.68
CA ASN A 121 20.40 -22.18 -4.47
C ASN A 121 20.32 -21.34 -3.18
N LYS A 122 20.82 -20.10 -3.20
CA LYS A 122 20.80 -19.18 -2.06
C LYS A 122 19.53 -18.33 -2.00
N ILE A 123 18.90 -18.07 -3.16
CA ILE A 123 17.66 -17.28 -3.25
C ILE A 123 16.50 -18.02 -2.58
N ARG A 124 16.36 -19.33 -2.89
CA ARG A 124 15.26 -20.15 -2.38
C ARG A 124 15.78 -21.50 -1.88
N PRO A 125 16.44 -21.53 -0.70
CA PRO A 125 16.92 -22.78 -0.13
C PRO A 125 15.73 -23.66 0.27
N ILE A 126 15.71 -24.89 -0.21
CA ILE A 126 14.71 -25.89 0.20
C ILE A 126 15.30 -26.76 1.29
N TYR A 127 14.50 -26.94 2.33
CA TYR A 127 14.83 -27.68 3.52
C TYR A 127 13.92 -28.88 3.60
N LEU A 128 14.51 -30.07 3.68
CA LEU A 128 13.79 -31.33 3.78
C LEU A 128 14.00 -31.90 5.19
N ASP A 129 12.93 -32.38 5.81
CA ASP A 129 12.99 -33.11 7.07
C ASP A 129 13.51 -34.56 6.88
N SER A 130 13.60 -35.32 7.97
CA SER A 130 14.03 -36.72 7.98
C SER A 130 13.13 -37.67 7.17
N LYS A 131 11.96 -37.20 6.73
CA LYS A 131 10.99 -37.90 5.88
C LYS A 131 10.93 -37.33 4.45
N ASN A 132 11.89 -36.49 4.06
CA ASN A 132 11.92 -35.77 2.77
C ASN A 132 10.73 -34.81 2.54
N LYS A 133 10.12 -34.29 3.61
CA LYS A 133 9.06 -33.28 3.53
C LYS A 133 9.65 -31.87 3.63
N GLU A 134 9.16 -30.94 2.80
CA GLU A 134 9.61 -29.54 2.79
C GLU A 134 9.24 -28.83 4.11
N VAL A 135 10.14 -27.98 4.60
CA VAL A 135 9.99 -27.20 5.83
C VAL A 135 9.99 -25.71 5.47
N ASP A 136 8.86 -25.04 5.68
CA ASP A 136 8.64 -23.65 5.26
C ASP A 136 9.11 -22.61 6.31
N GLU A 137 9.28 -23.00 7.58
CA GLU A 137 9.71 -22.12 8.69
C GLU A 137 10.90 -22.71 9.44
N ILE A 138 11.97 -21.93 9.61
CA ILE A 138 13.24 -22.39 10.17
C ILE A 138 13.70 -21.43 11.25
N GLU A 139 13.92 -21.97 12.44
CA GLU A 139 14.59 -21.27 13.52
C GLU A 139 16.06 -21.70 13.61
N PHE A 140 16.94 -20.74 13.87
CA PHE A 140 18.35 -21.01 14.13
C PHE A 140 18.52 -21.43 15.59
N ALA A 141 18.79 -22.71 15.83
CA ALA A 141 19.06 -23.20 17.17
C ALA A 141 20.57 -23.26 17.43
N HIS A 142 20.99 -22.44 18.39
CA HIS A 142 22.32 -22.42 19.02
C HIS A 142 23.56 -22.20 18.15
N HIS A 143 24.31 -21.16 18.52
CA HIS A 143 25.66 -20.89 18.05
C HIS A 143 26.69 -21.58 18.95
N ILE A 144 27.69 -22.23 18.35
CA ILE A 144 28.95 -22.57 19.04
C ILE A 144 30.04 -21.73 18.38
N ASN A 145 30.73 -20.89 19.15
CA ASN A 145 31.77 -19.97 18.68
C ASN A 145 31.32 -19.02 17.54
N GLY A 146 30.06 -18.58 17.54
CA GLY A 146 29.51 -17.67 16.53
C GLY A 146 29.05 -18.36 15.25
N GLU A 147 29.31 -19.66 15.06
CA GLU A 147 28.83 -20.42 13.90
C GLU A 147 27.58 -21.25 14.25
N PRO A 148 26.52 -21.20 13.44
CA PRO A 148 25.32 -22.01 13.64
C PRO A 148 25.61 -23.49 13.35
N VAL A 149 25.39 -24.37 14.34
CA VAL A 149 25.81 -25.77 14.27
C VAL A 149 24.79 -26.67 13.55
N TYR A 150 23.49 -26.39 13.68
CA TYR A 150 22.42 -27.01 12.87
C TYR A 150 21.14 -26.18 12.95
N LYS A 151 20.28 -26.30 11.93
CA LYS A 151 18.95 -25.65 11.89
C LYS A 151 17.92 -26.61 12.53
N ILE A 152 16.79 -26.14 13.05
CA ILE A 152 15.74 -27.03 13.58
C ILE A 152 14.39 -26.60 12.99
N ASN A 153 13.56 -27.57 12.60
CA ASN A 153 12.18 -27.29 12.25
C ASN A 153 11.45 -26.91 13.55
N ALA A 154 10.89 -25.70 13.60
CA ALA A 154 10.24 -25.13 14.78
C ALA A 154 9.02 -25.96 15.25
N GLU A 155 8.34 -26.65 14.35
CA GLU A 155 7.17 -27.48 14.65
C GLU A 155 7.55 -28.92 15.07
N THR A 156 8.64 -29.48 14.54
CA THR A 156 8.92 -30.93 14.65
C THR A 156 10.21 -31.30 15.38
N GLY A 157 11.08 -30.34 15.69
CA GLY A 157 12.33 -30.58 16.43
C GLY A 157 13.38 -31.44 15.70
N SER A 158 13.15 -31.77 14.42
CA SER A 158 14.01 -32.69 13.66
C SER A 158 15.28 -32.01 13.15
N ILE A 159 16.42 -32.70 13.29
CA ILE A 159 17.75 -32.26 12.82
C ILE A 159 18.11 -33.05 11.55
N ILE A 160 18.74 -32.33 10.60
CA ILE A 160 19.37 -32.72 9.31
C ILE A 160 18.61 -32.11 8.11
N TYR A 161 19.34 -31.39 7.25
CA TYR A 161 18.83 -30.80 6.00
C TYR A 161 19.69 -31.14 4.80
N LYS A 162 19.03 -31.55 3.72
CA LYS A 162 19.65 -31.77 2.41
C LYS A 162 19.24 -30.64 1.47
N ARG A 163 20.22 -29.88 0.97
CA ARG A 163 20.02 -28.86 -0.07
C ARG A 163 19.60 -29.53 -1.37
N LEU A 164 18.65 -28.93 -2.09
CA LEU A 164 18.21 -29.47 -3.38
C LEU A 164 19.27 -29.34 -4.48
N TYR A 165 20.09 -28.29 -4.44
CA TYR A 165 21.36 -28.28 -5.16
C TYR A 165 22.48 -28.57 -4.16
N PRO A 166 23.08 -29.76 -4.19
CA PRO A 166 24.31 -30.00 -3.47
C PRO A 166 25.37 -29.01 -3.99
N ASN A 167 26.15 -28.41 -3.09
CA ASN A 167 27.45 -27.84 -3.45
C ASN A 167 28.36 -28.92 -4.11
N SER A 168 27.97 -30.20 -4.01
CA SER A 168 28.65 -31.39 -4.54
C SER A 168 28.01 -31.99 -5.80
N LEU A 169 27.00 -31.36 -6.43
CA LEU A 169 26.57 -31.77 -7.76
C LEU A 169 27.63 -31.28 -8.72
N SER A 170 28.68 -32.08 -8.88
CA SER A 170 29.67 -31.87 -9.92
C SER A 170 28.94 -32.08 -11.24
N PHE A 171 28.58 -30.97 -11.88
CA PHE A 171 27.99 -30.96 -13.22
C PHE A 171 28.92 -31.61 -14.26
N ASP A 172 30.20 -31.77 -13.91
CA ASP A 172 31.23 -32.45 -14.69
C ASP A 172 31.28 -33.97 -14.44
N SER A 173 30.50 -34.51 -13.49
CA SER A 173 30.52 -35.95 -13.16
C SER A 173 29.90 -36.82 -14.24
N TYR A 174 29.09 -36.24 -15.13
CA TYR A 174 28.39 -36.95 -16.18
C TYR A 174 28.71 -36.30 -17.53
N ALA A 175 29.27 -37.09 -18.45
CA ALA A 175 29.68 -36.60 -19.76
C ALA A 175 28.63 -36.86 -20.87
N SER A 176 27.57 -37.62 -20.57
CA SER A 176 26.58 -38.05 -21.56
C SER A 176 25.17 -38.12 -20.98
N VAL A 177 24.18 -37.69 -21.78
CA VAL A 177 22.75 -37.84 -21.45
C VAL A 177 22.29 -39.30 -21.34
N SER A 178 23.02 -40.23 -21.96
CA SER A 178 22.75 -41.67 -21.95
C SER A 178 23.45 -42.42 -20.82
N ASP A 179 24.11 -41.71 -19.90
CA ASP A 179 24.77 -42.31 -18.74
C ASP A 179 23.78 -43.11 -17.88
N ARG A 180 24.05 -44.41 -17.67
CA ARG A 180 23.13 -45.32 -16.96
C ARG A 180 23.02 -44.98 -15.47
N GLU A 181 24.12 -44.56 -14.84
CA GLU A 181 24.13 -44.21 -13.43
C GLU A 181 23.32 -42.93 -13.19
N LEU A 182 23.49 -41.91 -14.04
CA LEU A 182 22.69 -40.69 -14.04
C LEU A 182 21.19 -41.02 -14.13
N ASN A 183 20.80 -41.79 -15.15
CA ASN A 183 19.39 -42.09 -15.43
C ASN A 183 18.74 -42.97 -14.35
N GLN A 184 19.49 -43.87 -13.72
CA GLN A 184 18.97 -44.69 -12.60
C GLN A 184 18.89 -43.89 -11.30
N LYS A 185 19.93 -43.10 -10.98
CA LYS A 185 20.03 -42.36 -9.71
C LYS A 185 19.00 -41.26 -9.57
N TYR A 186 18.67 -40.57 -10.65
CA TYR A 186 17.72 -39.45 -10.67
C TYR A 186 16.44 -39.78 -11.45
N HIS A 187 16.10 -41.06 -11.59
CA HIS A 187 14.86 -41.47 -12.24
C HIS A 187 13.65 -40.77 -11.61
N ASN A 188 12.75 -40.23 -12.43
CA ASN A 188 11.59 -39.42 -12.02
C ASN A 188 11.96 -38.30 -11.03
N ASN A 189 13.05 -37.59 -11.29
CA ASN A 189 13.48 -36.44 -10.50
C ASN A 189 13.83 -35.28 -11.45
N PHE A 190 13.41 -34.05 -11.13
CA PHE A 190 13.74 -32.88 -11.95
C PHE A 190 15.26 -32.69 -12.14
N LEU A 191 16.09 -33.13 -11.18
CA LEU A 191 17.55 -33.06 -11.26
C LEU A 191 18.07 -33.80 -12.49
N LEU A 192 17.41 -34.88 -12.93
CA LEU A 192 17.77 -35.58 -14.17
C LEU A 192 17.65 -34.66 -15.37
N TYR A 193 16.54 -33.94 -15.46
CA TYR A 193 16.24 -33.04 -16.58
C TYR A 193 17.17 -31.84 -16.59
N LEU A 194 17.44 -31.26 -15.42
CA LEU A 194 18.41 -30.18 -15.29
C LEU A 194 19.83 -30.62 -15.67
N LEU A 195 20.27 -31.79 -15.21
CA LEU A 195 21.60 -32.33 -15.56
C LEU A 195 21.70 -32.62 -17.05
N LYS A 196 20.65 -33.21 -17.65
CA LYS A 196 20.59 -33.42 -19.10
C LYS A 196 20.67 -32.11 -19.88
N ALA A 197 19.94 -31.07 -19.47
CA ALA A 197 20.00 -29.76 -20.12
C ALA A 197 21.43 -29.16 -20.09
N ILE A 198 22.13 -29.32 -18.96
CA ILE A 198 23.53 -28.86 -18.80
C ILE A 198 24.49 -29.66 -19.68
N ILE A 199 24.35 -31.00 -19.69
CA ILE A 199 25.16 -31.89 -20.54
C ILE A 199 24.95 -31.53 -22.02
N LEU A 200 23.70 -31.40 -22.47
CA LEU A 200 23.35 -31.04 -23.84
C LEU A 200 23.93 -29.69 -24.26
N LYS A 201 23.91 -28.70 -23.35
CA LYS A 201 24.53 -27.40 -23.56
C LYS A 201 26.06 -27.52 -23.75
N ASN A 202 26.72 -28.44 -23.07
CA ASN A 202 28.17 -28.64 -23.15
C ASN A 202 28.59 -29.52 -24.36
N GLU A 203 27.81 -30.56 -24.69
CA GLU A 203 28.11 -31.52 -25.77
C GLU A 203 28.26 -30.85 -27.14
N GLN A 204 27.50 -29.78 -27.43
CA GLN A 204 27.61 -29.08 -28.72
C GLN A 204 28.81 -28.13 -28.85
N SER A 205 29.58 -27.93 -27.78
CA SER A 205 30.87 -27.21 -27.84
C SER A 205 31.97 -28.09 -28.43
N HIS A 206 31.74 -29.41 -28.47
CA HIS A 206 32.58 -30.42 -29.09
C HIS A 206 31.79 -31.13 -30.21
N GLN A 207 32.44 -31.95 -31.05
CA GLN A 207 31.79 -32.59 -32.21
C GLN A 207 30.49 -33.30 -31.80
N VAL A 208 29.36 -32.82 -32.33
CA VAL A 208 28.02 -33.32 -32.00
C VAL A 208 27.93 -34.80 -32.36
N PRO A 209 27.53 -35.69 -31.43
CA PRO A 209 27.31 -37.10 -31.76
C PRO A 209 26.18 -37.22 -32.80
N GLU A 210 26.33 -38.11 -33.78
CA GLU A 210 25.18 -38.49 -34.63
C GLU A 210 24.08 -39.06 -33.75
N ARG A 211 22.90 -38.43 -33.80
CA ARG A 211 21.72 -38.79 -33.00
C ARG A 211 20.56 -39.10 -33.91
N ASN A 212 19.77 -40.09 -33.53
CA ASN A 212 18.52 -40.32 -34.24
C ASN A 212 17.49 -39.25 -33.83
N ARG A 213 16.43 -39.12 -34.63
CA ARG A 213 15.38 -38.12 -34.42
C ARG A 213 14.66 -38.27 -33.07
N LEU A 214 14.49 -39.49 -32.58
CA LEU A 214 13.83 -39.76 -31.29
C LEU A 214 14.68 -39.25 -30.12
N ASP A 215 16.00 -39.40 -30.20
CA ASP A 215 16.95 -38.87 -29.22
C ASP A 215 16.87 -37.34 -29.18
N ASN A 216 16.78 -36.68 -30.34
CA ASN A 216 16.67 -35.23 -30.43
C ASN A 216 15.37 -34.70 -29.81
N VAL A 217 14.23 -35.35 -30.05
CA VAL A 217 12.96 -34.99 -29.38
C VAL A 217 13.04 -35.20 -27.86
N THR A 218 13.66 -36.29 -27.42
CA THR A 218 13.83 -36.60 -25.99
C THR A 218 14.72 -35.57 -25.28
N ASN A 219 15.78 -35.11 -25.97
CA ASN A 219 16.68 -34.07 -25.48
C ASN A 219 15.98 -32.70 -25.40
N PHE A 220 15.23 -32.33 -26.44
CA PHE A 220 14.41 -31.12 -26.44
C PHE A 220 13.42 -31.11 -25.27
N ASN A 221 12.69 -32.21 -25.09
CA ASN A 221 11.77 -32.39 -23.97
C ASN A 221 12.48 -32.20 -22.62
N SER A 222 13.68 -32.76 -22.49
CA SER A 222 14.45 -32.66 -21.24
C SER A 222 14.84 -31.23 -20.89
N THR A 223 15.33 -30.47 -21.87
CA THR A 223 15.69 -29.05 -21.68
C THR A 223 14.46 -28.21 -21.37
N LEU A 224 13.34 -28.43 -22.06
CA LEU A 224 12.10 -27.71 -21.83
C LEU A 224 11.53 -27.96 -20.43
N ILE A 225 11.55 -29.21 -19.95
CA ILE A 225 11.13 -29.55 -18.58
C ILE A 225 11.99 -28.79 -17.56
N ALA A 226 13.30 -28.70 -17.78
CA ALA A 226 14.20 -27.96 -16.88
C ALA A 226 13.87 -26.46 -16.83
N GLU A 227 13.65 -25.81 -17.99
CA GLU A 227 13.29 -24.38 -18.05
C GLU A 227 11.96 -24.09 -17.37
N LEU A 228 10.92 -24.89 -17.67
CA LEU A 228 9.59 -24.72 -17.09
C LEU A 228 9.58 -24.95 -15.58
N TRP A 229 10.32 -25.97 -15.13
CA TRP A 229 10.48 -26.22 -13.71
C TRP A 229 11.12 -25.02 -13.02
N LEU A 230 12.15 -24.40 -13.60
CA LEU A 230 12.80 -23.20 -13.04
C LEU A 230 11.87 -21.98 -12.96
N ILE A 231 11.08 -21.72 -14.01
CA ILE A 231 10.06 -20.65 -13.99
C ILE A 231 9.05 -20.91 -12.87
N ASN A 232 8.56 -22.14 -12.76
CA ASN A 232 7.61 -22.48 -11.70
C ASN A 232 8.26 -22.40 -10.31
N PHE A 233 9.53 -22.83 -10.20
CA PHE A 233 10.31 -22.81 -8.98
C PHE A 233 10.48 -21.39 -8.43
N PHE A 234 10.74 -20.42 -9.30
CA PHE A 234 10.88 -19.00 -8.95
C PHE A 234 9.62 -18.17 -9.25
N LYS A 235 8.45 -18.81 -9.42
CA LYS A 235 7.24 -18.13 -9.91
C LYS A 235 6.86 -16.91 -9.07
N LYS A 236 6.99 -17.00 -7.75
CA LYS A 236 6.64 -15.92 -6.83
C LYS A 236 7.63 -14.77 -6.93
N GLU A 237 8.92 -15.10 -6.90
CA GLU A 237 10.04 -14.16 -6.93
C GLU A 237 10.10 -13.44 -8.29
N LEU A 238 9.96 -14.18 -9.39
CA LEU A 238 9.86 -13.63 -10.75
C LEU A 238 8.64 -12.73 -10.91
N ALA A 239 7.48 -13.13 -10.38
CA ALA A 239 6.29 -12.29 -10.44
C ALA A 239 6.55 -10.95 -9.73
N ILE A 240 7.08 -10.97 -8.51
CA ILE A 240 7.39 -9.73 -7.76
C ILE A 240 8.44 -8.88 -8.49
N ALA A 241 9.50 -9.49 -9.03
CA ALA A 241 10.56 -8.78 -9.74
C ALA A 241 10.02 -8.06 -10.99
N ILE A 242 9.23 -8.75 -11.81
CA ILE A 242 8.61 -8.18 -13.01
C ILE A 242 7.62 -7.06 -12.64
N LYS A 243 6.84 -7.26 -11.58
CA LYS A 243 5.95 -6.23 -11.03
C LYS A 243 6.73 -4.99 -10.59
N LYS A 244 7.87 -5.17 -9.90
CA LYS A 244 8.76 -4.08 -9.46
C LYS A 244 9.31 -3.24 -10.62
N ASP A 245 9.69 -3.88 -11.72
CA ASP A 245 10.12 -3.17 -12.92
C ASP A 245 8.97 -2.39 -13.58
N SER A 246 7.75 -2.92 -13.56
CA SER A 246 6.56 -2.21 -14.03
C SER A 246 6.22 -0.97 -13.19
N TYR A 247 6.50 -0.99 -11.87
CA TYR A 247 6.34 0.16 -10.98
C TYR A 247 7.32 1.28 -11.29
N LYS A 248 8.58 0.96 -11.58
CA LYS A 248 9.58 1.97 -11.99
C LYS A 248 9.18 2.70 -13.27
N ASN A 249 8.38 2.06 -14.13
CA ASN A 249 7.92 2.62 -15.39
C ASN A 249 6.63 3.46 -15.28
N ARG A 250 5.94 3.49 -14.12
CA ARG A 250 4.84 4.44 -13.88
C ARG A 250 5.30 5.59 -13.00
N ASP A 251 5.04 6.80 -13.47
CA ASP A 251 5.41 8.04 -12.80
C ASP A 251 4.33 8.47 -11.78
N PHE A 252 4.66 8.42 -10.49
CA PHE A 252 3.81 8.93 -9.40
C PHE A 252 4.20 10.36 -8.99
N ASP A 253 5.17 10.99 -9.64
CA ASP A 253 5.69 12.31 -9.27
C ASP A 253 4.60 13.36 -9.17
N GLU A 254 3.66 13.38 -10.13
CA GLU A 254 2.60 14.38 -10.17
C GLU A 254 1.67 14.26 -8.96
N TYR A 255 1.29 13.03 -8.61
CA TYR A 255 0.49 12.73 -7.42
C TYR A 255 1.25 13.16 -6.15
N ILE A 256 2.52 12.76 -6.01
CA ILE A 256 3.34 13.06 -4.83
C ILE A 256 3.56 14.57 -4.67
N LYS A 257 3.88 15.28 -5.76
CA LYS A 257 4.03 16.75 -5.75
C LYS A 257 2.73 17.44 -5.33
N THR A 258 1.59 16.95 -5.83
CA THR A 258 0.27 17.47 -5.45
C THR A 258 -0.01 17.28 -3.96
N GLU A 259 0.31 16.11 -3.41
CA GLU A 259 0.12 15.82 -1.98
C GLU A 259 1.02 16.68 -1.08
N ILE A 260 2.27 16.92 -1.48
CA ILE A 260 3.17 17.82 -0.77
C ILE A 260 2.61 19.24 -0.76
N GLU A 261 2.27 19.81 -1.92
CA GLU A 261 1.75 21.18 -1.98
C GLU A 261 0.45 21.34 -1.19
N ARG A 262 -0.42 20.33 -1.22
CA ARG A 262 -1.67 20.30 -0.44
C ARG A 262 -1.42 20.37 1.06
N THR A 263 -0.42 19.63 1.56
CA THR A 263 -0.18 19.46 3.01
C THR A 263 0.87 20.44 3.59
N LYS A 264 1.67 21.09 2.74
CA LYS A 264 2.79 21.98 3.09
C LYS A 264 2.44 23.10 4.06
N LYS A 265 1.34 23.82 3.79
CA LYS A 265 0.90 24.95 4.64
C LYS A 265 0.59 24.47 6.05
N GLN A 266 -0.17 23.39 6.17
CA GLN A 266 -0.55 22.83 7.47
C GLN A 266 0.67 22.25 8.19
N ASN A 267 1.54 21.56 7.47
CA ASN A 267 2.79 21.00 8.00
C ASN A 267 3.71 22.06 8.62
N SER A 268 3.85 23.25 8.01
CA SER A 268 4.66 24.35 8.57
C SER A 268 4.24 24.82 9.96
N LYS A 269 2.98 24.56 10.33
CA LYS A 269 2.37 24.94 11.61
C LYS A 269 2.07 23.74 12.50
N PHE A 270 2.41 22.53 12.06
CA PHE A 270 2.18 21.31 12.82
C PHE A 270 3.10 21.24 14.03
N VAL A 271 2.57 20.70 15.14
CA VAL A 271 3.33 20.36 16.34
C VAL A 271 3.07 18.90 16.63
N SER A 272 4.13 18.09 16.74
CA SER A 272 4.04 16.65 16.97
C SER A 272 3.22 16.37 18.22
N LEU A 273 2.27 15.44 18.14
CA LEU A 273 1.34 15.12 19.22
C LEU A 273 1.78 13.85 19.95
N ASN A 274 1.63 13.85 21.28
CA ASN A 274 1.91 12.69 22.11
C ASN A 274 0.78 11.68 21.97
N LEU A 275 1.13 10.42 21.79
CA LEU A 275 0.23 9.28 21.78
C LEU A 275 0.46 8.40 23.00
N LYS A 276 -0.60 7.77 23.49
CA LYS A 276 -0.54 6.76 24.55
C LYS A 276 -1.29 5.51 24.11
N GLU A 277 -0.62 4.37 24.13
CA GLU A 277 -1.23 3.09 23.82
C GLU A 277 -2.30 2.71 24.87
N LEU A 278 -3.43 2.21 24.39
CA LEU A 278 -4.48 1.62 25.21
C LEU A 278 -4.18 0.13 25.38
N SER A 279 -3.48 -0.25 26.45
CA SER A 279 -3.24 -1.66 26.81
C SER A 279 -4.36 -2.19 27.73
N ASN A 280 -4.78 -3.44 27.51
CA ASN A 280 -5.82 -4.09 28.32
C ASN A 280 -5.28 -4.73 29.61
N GLN A 281 -3.97 -4.81 29.82
CA GLN A 281 -3.37 -5.40 31.03
C GLN A 281 -2.04 -4.70 31.41
N THR A 282 -1.70 -4.86 32.69
CA THR A 282 -0.63 -4.37 33.59
C THR A 282 0.74 -3.89 33.07
N ASP A 283 1.02 -3.87 31.77
CA ASP A 283 2.21 -3.24 31.22
C ASP A 283 2.01 -1.75 30.95
N LYS A 284 3.05 -0.96 31.22
CA LYS A 284 3.11 0.45 30.81
C LYS A 284 3.10 0.48 29.28
N GLY A 285 1.92 0.67 28.68
CA GLY A 285 1.76 0.78 27.23
C GLY A 285 2.66 1.88 26.63
N ARG A 286 3.00 1.75 25.34
CA ARG A 286 3.90 2.68 24.66
C ARG A 286 3.38 4.11 24.71
N ASN A 287 4.31 5.05 24.85
CA ASN A 287 4.03 6.48 24.84
C ASN A 287 5.16 7.17 24.09
N GLY A 288 4.80 8.17 23.28
CA GLY A 288 5.77 8.99 22.57
C GLY A 288 5.10 9.83 21.49
N PHE A 289 5.90 10.53 20.71
CA PHE A 289 5.41 11.16 19.49
C PHE A 289 5.11 10.09 18.44
N ILE A 290 4.14 10.39 17.56
CA ILE A 290 3.70 9.44 16.55
C ILE A 290 4.84 9.01 15.61
N GLU A 291 5.75 9.93 15.31
CA GLU A 291 6.90 9.71 14.46
C GLU A 291 7.82 8.64 15.03
N ASP A 292 8.07 8.70 16.33
CA ASP A 292 8.95 7.78 17.04
C ASP A 292 8.29 6.40 17.17
N LEU A 293 6.98 6.37 17.41
CA LEU A 293 6.22 5.12 17.57
C LEU A 293 6.11 4.33 16.27
N LEU A 294 6.09 5.00 15.11
CA LEU A 294 6.03 4.34 13.80
C LEU A 294 7.35 3.71 13.37
N ASP A 295 8.48 4.18 13.90
CA ASP A 295 9.81 3.62 13.60
C ASP A 295 10.09 2.29 14.35
N ASP A 296 9.30 1.97 15.39
CA ASP A 296 9.39 0.75 16.23
C ASP A 296 8.72 -0.51 15.62
N ASN A 297 8.86 -0.75 14.30
CA ASN A 297 8.21 -1.86 13.58
C ASN A 297 6.65 -1.87 13.59
N LEU A 298 6.02 -0.76 13.98
CA LEU A 298 4.58 -0.62 13.94
C LEU A 298 4.09 -0.24 12.54
N ASN A 299 3.82 -1.25 11.72
CA ASN A 299 3.22 -1.02 10.41
C ASN A 299 1.74 -0.65 10.49
N ARG A 300 1.05 -0.99 11.59
CA ARG A 300 -0.41 -0.85 11.69
C ARG A 300 -0.80 -0.28 13.03
N ILE A 301 -1.49 0.85 13.02
CA ILE A 301 -1.98 1.49 14.24
C ILE A 301 -3.37 2.08 14.03
N ARG A 302 -4.15 2.11 15.11
CA ARG A 302 -5.38 2.89 15.21
C ARG A 302 -5.17 4.06 16.16
N ILE A 303 -5.60 5.25 15.76
CA ILE A 303 -5.44 6.50 16.51
C ILE A 303 -6.82 7.03 16.90
N LEU A 304 -7.05 7.15 18.20
CA LEU A 304 -8.27 7.68 18.78
C LEU A 304 -8.05 9.11 19.28
N GLY A 305 -9.10 9.90 19.26
CA GLY A 305 -9.09 11.25 19.83
C GLY A 305 -10.45 11.92 19.79
N GLN A 306 -10.64 12.91 20.65
CA GLN A 306 -11.84 13.74 20.64
C GLN A 306 -11.91 14.63 19.38
N GLY A 307 -13.04 15.30 19.16
CA GLY A 307 -13.14 16.33 18.12
C GLY A 307 -12.09 17.43 18.38
N GLY A 308 -11.38 17.86 17.32
CA GLY A 308 -10.37 18.92 17.42
C GLY A 308 -9.06 18.51 18.08
N SER A 309 -8.84 17.21 18.33
CA SER A 309 -7.59 16.71 18.94
C SER A 309 -6.40 16.68 17.96
N GLY A 310 -6.62 16.88 16.65
CA GLY A 310 -5.55 16.91 15.64
C GLY A 310 -5.36 15.63 14.83
N LYS A 311 -6.30 14.67 14.84
CA LYS A 311 -6.21 13.39 14.09
C LYS A 311 -5.88 13.56 12.60
N THR A 312 -6.76 14.24 11.86
CA THR A 312 -6.58 14.54 10.43
C THR A 312 -5.26 15.27 10.18
N THR A 313 -4.97 16.30 10.97
CA THR A 313 -3.72 17.07 10.86
C THR A 313 -2.48 16.21 11.07
N THR A 314 -2.53 15.24 11.99
CA THR A 314 -1.47 14.26 12.20
C THR A 314 -1.29 13.35 10.99
N LEU A 315 -2.37 12.86 10.37
CA LEU A 315 -2.25 12.06 9.14
C LEU A 315 -1.66 12.88 7.98
N GLU A 316 -2.13 14.11 7.78
CA GLU A 316 -1.60 15.02 6.75
C GLU A 316 -0.11 15.31 6.94
N PHE A 317 0.33 15.49 8.19
CA PHE A 317 1.74 15.63 8.53
C PHE A 317 2.54 14.38 8.14
N LEU A 318 2.04 13.18 8.46
CA LEU A 318 2.72 11.94 8.09
C LEU A 318 2.76 11.74 6.58
N VAL A 319 1.69 12.05 5.86
CA VAL A 319 1.65 12.04 4.40
C VAL A 319 2.69 12.99 3.83
N TYR A 320 2.78 14.23 4.33
CA TYR A 320 3.81 15.18 3.91
C TYR A 320 5.22 14.62 4.11
N LYS A 321 5.51 14.07 5.30
CA LYS A 321 6.81 13.49 5.65
C LYS A 321 7.17 12.32 4.72
N ASP A 322 6.24 11.40 4.51
CA ASP A 322 6.48 10.20 3.70
C ASP A 322 6.51 10.53 2.20
N ALA A 323 5.75 11.52 1.73
CA ALA A 323 5.82 12.03 0.37
C ALA A 323 7.16 12.73 0.09
N SER A 324 7.66 13.51 1.05
CA SER A 324 8.99 14.15 0.95
C SER A 324 10.10 13.09 0.89
N LYS A 325 10.02 12.06 1.73
CA LYS A 325 10.95 10.91 1.68
C LYS A 325 10.89 10.19 0.34
N TRP A 326 9.70 10.04 -0.23
CA TRP A 326 9.53 9.42 -1.55
C TRP A 326 10.24 10.21 -2.64
N ILE A 327 10.15 11.54 -2.66
CA ILE A 327 10.91 12.37 -3.63
C ILE A 327 12.42 12.17 -3.48
N GLU A 328 12.92 12.07 -2.25
CA GLU A 328 14.35 11.86 -1.99
C GLU A 328 14.82 10.47 -2.41
N ASN A 329 14.01 9.42 -2.15
CA ASN A 329 14.36 8.03 -2.42
C ASN A 329 13.16 7.22 -2.96
N PRO A 330 12.76 7.39 -4.23
CA PRO A 330 11.57 6.74 -4.78
C PRO A 330 11.65 5.21 -4.81
N SER A 331 12.86 4.65 -4.95
CA SER A 331 13.09 3.21 -5.09
C SER A 331 12.97 2.41 -3.79
N THR A 332 12.99 3.08 -2.64
CA THR A 332 12.96 2.44 -1.31
C THR A 332 11.82 2.97 -0.44
N SER A 333 11.12 4.02 -0.88
CA SER A 333 10.03 4.64 -0.14
C SER A 333 8.67 4.15 -0.64
N LYS A 334 7.75 3.94 0.30
CA LYS A 334 6.35 3.61 -0.03
C LYS A 334 5.59 4.85 -0.47
N ILE A 335 4.62 4.67 -1.36
CA ILE A 335 3.71 5.72 -1.82
C ILE A 335 2.67 6.01 -0.72
N PRO A 336 2.63 7.21 -0.13
CA PRO A 336 1.63 7.56 0.87
C PRO A 336 0.28 7.84 0.22
N VAL A 337 -0.78 7.19 0.70
CA VAL A 337 -2.15 7.39 0.20
C VAL A 337 -3.10 7.66 1.36
N ILE A 338 -3.66 8.87 1.41
CA ILE A 338 -4.66 9.24 2.41
C ILE A 338 -6.06 9.23 1.81
N ILE A 339 -6.96 8.49 2.46
CA ILE A 339 -8.36 8.34 2.10
C ILE A 339 -9.21 8.88 3.25
N SER A 340 -10.00 9.90 2.95
CA SER A 340 -11.03 10.40 3.89
C SER A 340 -12.25 9.49 3.78
N LEU A 341 -12.50 8.69 4.82
CA LEU A 341 -13.60 7.72 4.85
C LEU A 341 -14.98 8.38 4.84
N ALA A 342 -15.06 9.65 5.22
CA ALA A 342 -16.28 10.46 5.12
C ALA A 342 -16.76 10.60 3.67
N ASN A 343 -15.83 10.65 2.71
CA ASN A 343 -16.13 10.87 1.30
C ASN A 343 -16.29 9.58 0.49
N LEU A 344 -16.14 8.41 1.13
CA LEU A 344 -16.26 7.13 0.46
C LEU A 344 -17.73 6.82 0.18
N SER A 345 -18.08 6.58 -1.09
CA SER A 345 -19.46 6.23 -1.44
C SER A 345 -19.82 4.78 -1.10
N SER A 346 -21.10 4.46 -0.94
CA SER A 346 -21.63 3.08 -0.75
C SER A 346 -21.07 2.08 -1.73
N LYS A 347 -20.98 2.54 -2.97
CA LYS A 347 -20.75 1.70 -4.14
C LYS A 347 -19.27 1.53 -4.45
N GLU A 348 -18.43 2.41 -3.91
CA GLU A 348 -16.98 2.44 -4.16
C GLU A 348 -16.25 1.77 -3.01
N THR A 349 -15.48 0.73 -3.30
CA THR A 349 -14.56 0.06 -2.39
C THR A 349 -13.39 0.98 -1.98
N VAL A 350 -12.78 0.71 -0.83
CA VAL A 350 -11.56 1.35 -0.36
C VAL A 350 -10.44 1.21 -1.40
N VAL A 351 -10.33 0.04 -2.06
CA VAL A 351 -9.33 -0.21 -3.10
C VAL A 351 -9.60 0.63 -4.35
N GLU A 352 -10.85 0.72 -4.81
CA GLU A 352 -11.23 1.63 -5.91
C GLU A 352 -10.94 3.09 -5.56
N SER A 353 -11.17 3.49 -4.31
CA SER A 353 -10.86 4.85 -3.85
C SER A 353 -9.36 5.13 -3.84
N ILE A 354 -8.53 4.16 -3.44
CA ILE A 354 -7.08 4.23 -3.56
C ILE A 354 -6.66 4.36 -5.03
N ALA A 355 -7.22 3.52 -5.91
CA ALA A 355 -6.92 3.53 -7.34
C ALA A 355 -7.25 4.90 -7.97
N LYS A 356 -8.45 5.42 -7.69
CA LYS A 356 -8.88 6.76 -8.13
C LYS A 356 -7.96 7.85 -7.58
N LYS A 357 -7.57 7.76 -6.30
CA LYS A 357 -6.75 8.77 -5.62
C LYS A 357 -5.35 8.90 -6.22
N ILE A 358 -4.72 7.79 -6.63
CA ILE A 358 -3.40 7.78 -7.26
C ILE A 358 -3.45 7.70 -8.79
N ASN A 359 -4.65 7.84 -9.37
CA ASN A 359 -4.92 7.83 -10.82
C ASN A 359 -4.43 6.56 -11.55
N VAL A 360 -4.80 5.40 -11.01
CA VAL A 360 -4.54 4.08 -11.62
C VAL A 360 -5.82 3.26 -11.70
N ASP A 361 -5.75 2.15 -12.43
CA ASP A 361 -6.84 1.15 -12.45
C ASP A 361 -6.83 0.28 -11.18
N THR A 362 -7.98 -0.30 -10.84
CA THR A 362 -8.17 -1.08 -9.61
C THR A 362 -7.25 -2.31 -9.55
N ASP A 363 -7.07 -3.02 -10.67
CA ASP A 363 -6.18 -4.19 -10.75
C ASP A 363 -4.74 -3.81 -10.37
N TYR A 364 -4.26 -2.64 -10.81
CA TYR A 364 -2.93 -2.14 -10.47
C TYR A 364 -2.81 -1.66 -9.02
N ALA A 365 -3.88 -1.06 -8.47
CA ALA A 365 -3.91 -0.74 -7.04
C ALA A 365 -3.82 -2.00 -6.17
N GLU A 366 -4.52 -3.09 -6.54
CA GLU A 366 -4.38 -4.39 -5.88
C GLU A 366 -2.95 -4.93 -5.97
N GLU A 367 -2.30 -4.76 -7.12
CA GLU A 367 -0.90 -5.12 -7.31
C GLU A 367 0.02 -4.40 -6.31
N LEU A 368 -0.15 -3.08 -6.18
CA LEU A 368 0.63 -2.23 -5.27
C LEU A 368 0.42 -2.62 -3.79
N LEU A 369 -0.79 -3.06 -3.44
CA LEU A 369 -1.12 -3.61 -2.12
C LEU A 369 -0.39 -4.95 -1.89
N GLU A 370 -0.44 -5.87 -2.86
CA GLU A 370 0.23 -7.18 -2.79
C GLU A 370 1.74 -7.06 -2.63
N THR A 371 2.36 -6.10 -3.32
CA THR A 371 3.81 -5.86 -3.26
C THR A 371 4.23 -4.94 -2.13
N ASN A 372 3.29 -4.48 -1.28
CA ASN A 372 3.56 -3.65 -0.10
C ASN A 372 4.25 -2.31 -0.43
N GLU A 373 3.89 -1.72 -1.58
CA GLU A 373 4.45 -0.45 -2.06
C GLU A 373 3.69 0.77 -1.52
N LEU A 374 2.51 0.54 -0.90
CA LEU A 374 1.67 1.60 -0.37
C LEU A 374 1.82 1.76 1.15
N LYS A 375 1.66 3.00 1.61
CA LYS A 375 1.40 3.34 3.02
C LYS A 375 0.08 4.10 3.10
N ILE A 376 -0.90 3.51 3.77
CA ILE A 376 -2.30 3.95 3.71
C ILE A 376 -2.68 4.68 5.00
N TYR A 377 -3.35 5.82 4.86
CA TYR A 377 -3.91 6.59 5.97
C TYR A 377 -5.43 6.68 5.76
N LEU A 378 -6.19 6.06 6.64
CA LEU A 378 -7.65 6.06 6.60
C LEU A 378 -8.16 7.04 7.66
N ASP A 379 -8.74 8.16 7.21
CA ASP A 379 -9.19 9.23 8.09
C ASP A 379 -10.70 9.16 8.38
N GLY A 380 -11.05 9.05 9.66
CA GLY A 380 -12.40 9.34 10.17
C GLY A 380 -13.42 8.20 10.04
N ILE A 381 -13.19 7.05 10.67
CA ILE A 381 -14.21 5.96 10.72
C ILE A 381 -15.57 6.45 11.25
N ASN A 382 -15.55 7.31 12.28
CA ASN A 382 -16.77 7.89 12.84
C ASN A 382 -17.55 8.78 11.85
N GLU A 383 -16.90 9.28 10.80
CA GLU A 383 -17.46 10.20 9.81
C GLU A 383 -17.99 9.49 8.56
N MET A 384 -17.93 8.15 8.52
CA MET A 384 -18.53 7.37 7.44
C MET A 384 -20.05 7.53 7.45
N VAL A 385 -20.58 8.18 6.41
CA VAL A 385 -22.01 8.42 6.27
C VAL A 385 -22.57 7.48 5.24
N GLU A 386 -23.29 6.50 5.74
CA GLU A 386 -24.41 5.86 5.09
C GLU A 386 -25.16 5.07 6.15
N ASN A 387 -26.26 4.41 5.78
CA ASN A 387 -27.00 3.58 6.72
C ASN A 387 -26.07 2.59 7.47
N ARG A 388 -26.52 2.09 8.63
CA ARG A 388 -25.72 1.23 9.51
C ARG A 388 -25.15 0.00 8.79
N GLU A 389 -25.83 -0.49 7.76
CA GLU A 389 -25.40 -1.64 6.96
C GLU A 389 -24.21 -1.30 6.06
N SER A 390 -24.25 -0.20 5.29
CA SER A 390 -23.12 0.28 4.50
C SER A 390 -21.88 0.50 5.37
N LYS A 391 -22.05 1.16 6.53
CA LYS A 391 -20.92 1.37 7.45
C LYS A 391 -20.31 0.04 7.90
N LYS A 392 -21.14 -0.96 8.22
CA LYS A 392 -20.67 -2.31 8.59
C LYS A 392 -19.92 -2.99 7.44
N LEU A 393 -20.41 -2.88 6.20
CA LEU A 393 -19.75 -3.45 5.04
C LEU A 393 -18.36 -2.83 4.80
N LYS A 394 -18.24 -1.51 4.89
CA LYS A 394 -16.95 -0.82 4.75
C LYS A 394 -15.97 -1.13 5.86
N LEU A 395 -16.49 -1.22 7.07
CA LEU A 395 -15.73 -1.67 8.22
C LEU A 395 -15.18 -3.09 7.99
N GLN A 396 -15.99 -4.03 7.52
CA GLN A 396 -15.55 -5.38 7.14
C GLN A 396 -14.51 -5.35 6.02
N GLU A 397 -14.68 -4.48 5.04
CA GLU A 397 -13.73 -4.30 3.94
C GLU A 397 -12.34 -3.86 4.43
N ILE A 398 -12.28 -2.89 5.36
CA ILE A 398 -11.02 -2.45 5.98
C ILE A 398 -10.39 -3.59 6.82
N ALA A 399 -11.21 -4.40 7.50
CA ALA A 399 -10.73 -5.54 8.25
C ALA A 399 -10.12 -6.63 7.34
N LEU A 400 -10.77 -6.91 6.20
CA LEU A 400 -10.24 -7.83 5.18
C LEU A 400 -8.93 -7.30 4.58
N LEU A 401 -8.83 -5.99 4.29
CA LEU A 401 -7.58 -5.37 3.83
C LEU A 401 -6.42 -5.58 4.82
N LEU A 402 -6.70 -5.52 6.13
CA LEU A 402 -5.69 -5.81 7.16
C LEU A 402 -5.34 -7.31 7.22
N GLU A 403 -6.29 -8.21 6.95
CA GLU A 403 -6.06 -9.65 6.95
C GLU A 403 -5.29 -10.12 5.71
N ASP A 404 -5.72 -9.70 4.52
CA ASP A 404 -5.17 -10.13 3.23
C ASP A 404 -3.75 -9.61 2.98
N TYR A 405 -3.40 -8.44 3.54
CA TYR A 405 -2.11 -7.79 3.29
C TYR A 405 -1.27 -7.57 4.55
N PRO A 406 -0.86 -8.61 5.31
CA PRO A 406 -0.27 -8.53 6.66
C PRO A 406 0.94 -7.58 6.82
N LYS A 407 1.68 -7.32 5.74
CA LYS A 407 2.86 -6.45 5.71
C LYS A 407 2.55 -4.99 5.40
N LEU A 408 1.34 -4.69 4.93
CA LEU A 408 0.89 -3.37 4.53
C LEU A 408 0.89 -2.39 5.70
N SER A 409 1.43 -1.19 5.45
CA SER A 409 1.47 -0.12 6.44
C SER A 409 0.15 0.67 6.41
N ILE A 410 -0.64 0.62 7.48
CA ILE A 410 -1.96 1.26 7.56
C ILE A 410 -2.11 2.03 8.88
N ILE A 411 -2.50 3.29 8.80
CA ILE A 411 -2.86 4.13 9.94
C ILE A 411 -4.32 4.50 9.83
N ILE A 412 -5.08 4.26 10.90
CA ILE A 412 -6.53 4.48 10.92
C ILE A 412 -6.87 5.48 12.02
N THR A 413 -7.69 6.49 11.74
CA THR A 413 -8.19 7.41 12.77
C THR A 413 -9.66 7.21 13.07
N ASP A 414 -10.02 7.45 14.33
CA ASP A 414 -11.40 7.35 14.79
C ASP A 414 -11.65 8.25 16.02
N ARG A 415 -12.93 8.45 16.38
CA ARG A 415 -13.30 9.20 17.57
C ARG A 415 -13.12 8.34 18.82
N TYR A 416 -12.68 8.97 19.91
CA TYR A 416 -12.66 8.32 21.22
C TYR A 416 -14.09 8.28 21.80
N GLU A 417 -14.91 7.38 21.29
CA GLU A 417 -16.24 7.04 21.81
C GLU A 417 -16.29 5.53 22.06
N PHE A 418 -16.86 5.11 23.20
CA PHE A 418 -16.99 3.70 23.55
C PHE A 418 -18.15 3.07 22.75
N ASP A 419 -17.95 2.85 21.46
CA ASP A 419 -18.79 1.93 20.68
C ASP A 419 -18.13 0.55 20.71
N SER A 420 -18.69 -0.36 21.51
CA SER A 420 -18.16 -1.72 21.73
C SER A 420 -18.03 -2.53 20.44
N TYR A 421 -18.79 -2.17 19.40
CA TYR A 421 -18.74 -2.82 18.10
C TYR A 421 -17.49 -2.47 17.29
N GLN A 422 -17.04 -1.21 17.34
CA GLN A 422 -15.89 -0.71 16.57
C GLN A 422 -14.55 -1.06 17.22
N ASN A 423 -14.54 -1.22 18.56
CA ASN A 423 -13.31 -1.46 19.31
C ASN A 423 -12.70 -2.87 19.16
N ASN A 424 -13.50 -3.88 18.83
CA ASN A 424 -13.01 -5.26 18.65
C ASN A 424 -12.78 -5.64 17.19
N MET A 425 -12.96 -4.70 16.27
CA MET A 425 -13.05 -5.02 14.85
C MET A 425 -11.69 -4.99 14.14
N PHE A 426 -10.73 -4.25 14.69
CA PHE A 426 -9.36 -4.20 14.19
C PHE A 426 -8.42 -4.73 15.27
N ASN A 427 -7.77 -5.86 15.02
CA ASN A 427 -6.74 -6.40 15.91
C ASN A 427 -5.41 -5.68 15.68
N VAL A 428 -5.37 -4.36 15.94
CA VAL A 428 -4.19 -3.51 15.76
C VAL A 428 -3.94 -2.67 17.03
N PRO A 429 -2.67 -2.37 17.34
CA PRO A 429 -2.33 -1.45 18.42
C PRO A 429 -3.11 -0.14 18.34
N THR A 430 -3.78 0.22 19.43
CA THR A 430 -4.66 1.40 19.49
C THR A 430 -4.05 2.45 20.42
N PHE A 431 -3.93 3.67 19.91
CA PHE A 431 -3.32 4.80 20.59
C PHE A 431 -4.33 5.93 20.78
N LEU A 432 -4.25 6.63 21.91
CA LEU A 432 -5.04 7.82 22.20
C LEU A 432 -4.17 9.06 22.10
N ILE A 433 -4.60 10.05 21.30
CA ILE A 433 -3.98 11.38 21.27
C ILE A 433 -4.11 12.03 22.65
N GLN A 434 -2.97 12.42 23.21
CA GLN A 434 -2.90 13.12 24.47
C GLN A 434 -3.13 14.63 24.30
N LYS A 435 -3.51 15.28 25.39
CA LYS A 435 -3.59 16.74 25.47
C LYS A 435 -2.20 17.36 25.24
N LEU A 436 -2.17 18.58 24.69
CA LEU A 436 -0.91 19.31 24.50
C LEU A 436 -0.21 19.58 25.85
N THR A 437 1.10 19.41 25.87
CA THR A 437 1.97 19.84 26.98
C THR A 437 2.22 21.34 26.91
N LYS A 438 2.80 21.91 27.98
CA LYS A 438 3.15 23.33 28.01
C LYS A 438 4.14 23.70 26.89
N ASP A 439 5.15 22.86 26.69
CA ASP A 439 6.19 23.09 25.67
C ASP A 439 5.57 23.03 24.26
N GLN A 440 4.66 22.07 24.03
CA GLN A 440 3.92 22.00 22.77
C GLN A 440 3.05 23.23 22.55
N ILE A 441 2.42 23.81 23.59
CA ILE A 441 1.64 25.05 23.47
C ILE A 441 2.55 26.23 23.10
N GLU A 442 3.72 26.34 23.73
CA GLU A 442 4.67 27.41 23.42
C GLU A 442 5.19 27.31 21.98
N GLU A 443 5.49 26.10 21.51
CA GLU A 443 5.82 25.83 20.12
C GLU A 443 4.66 26.19 19.17
N PHE A 444 3.44 25.79 19.52
CA PHE A 444 2.24 26.05 18.74
C PHE A 444 2.00 27.57 18.58
N VAL A 445 2.07 28.33 19.68
CA VAL A 445 1.93 29.79 19.64
C VAL A 445 3.03 30.42 18.78
N THR A 446 4.28 29.98 18.94
CA THR A 446 5.41 30.49 18.18
C THR A 446 5.19 30.30 16.67
N LYS A 447 4.80 29.11 16.23
CA LYS A 447 4.50 28.81 14.82
C LYS A 447 3.31 29.62 14.29
N TYR A 448 2.23 29.76 15.04
CA TYR A 448 1.03 30.50 14.61
C TYR A 448 1.19 32.03 14.65
N CYS A 449 2.16 32.53 15.41
CA CYS A 449 2.60 33.92 15.40
C CYS A 449 3.75 34.18 14.41
N ASN A 450 3.97 33.28 13.44
CA ASN A 450 5.03 33.38 12.42
C ASN A 450 6.43 33.62 13.03
N ASN A 451 6.71 32.98 14.17
CA ASN A 451 7.95 33.13 14.94
C ASN A 451 8.22 34.56 15.46
N SER A 452 7.21 35.43 15.52
CA SER A 452 7.33 36.75 16.15
C SER A 452 7.41 36.60 17.67
N GLN A 453 8.56 36.95 18.26
CA GLN A 453 8.78 36.83 19.71
C GLN A 453 7.82 37.73 20.51
N GLU A 454 7.58 38.96 20.05
CA GLU A 454 6.69 39.91 20.70
C GLU A 454 5.24 39.41 20.71
N GLN A 455 4.70 39.03 19.54
CA GLN A 455 3.34 38.51 19.46
C GLN A 455 3.18 37.20 20.23
N SER A 456 4.17 36.31 20.16
CA SER A 456 4.13 35.04 20.89
C SER A 456 4.09 35.26 22.40
N ALA A 457 4.94 36.16 22.93
CA ALA A 457 4.96 36.51 24.34
C ALA A 457 3.62 37.13 24.79
N HIS A 458 3.03 38.00 23.97
CA HIS A 458 1.73 38.62 24.24
C HIS A 458 0.60 37.59 24.26
N VAL A 459 0.53 36.70 23.26
CA VAL A 459 -0.47 35.62 23.19
C VAL A 459 -0.33 34.69 24.38
N LEU A 460 0.89 34.24 24.71
CA LEU A 460 1.15 33.38 25.86
C LEU A 460 0.74 34.04 27.18
N LYS A 461 0.95 35.36 27.33
CA LYS A 461 0.52 36.12 28.50
C LYS A 461 -1.00 36.07 28.66
N ILE A 462 -1.75 36.31 27.58
CA ILE A 462 -3.22 36.28 27.62
C ILE A 462 -3.72 34.86 27.87
N LEU A 463 -3.17 33.85 27.19
CA LEU A 463 -3.53 32.44 27.44
C LEU A 463 -3.31 32.07 28.90
N LYS A 464 -2.15 32.41 29.50
CA LYS A 464 -1.83 32.12 30.91
C LYS A 464 -2.77 32.84 31.89
N SER A 465 -3.34 33.98 31.51
CA SER A 465 -4.29 34.74 32.37
C SER A 465 -5.67 34.07 32.49
N LYS A 466 -6.05 33.17 31.57
CA LYS A 466 -7.39 32.59 31.51
C LYS A 466 -7.43 31.22 32.20
N SER A 467 -7.44 31.22 33.53
CA SER A 467 -7.41 29.99 34.36
C SER A 467 -8.58 29.03 34.08
N ASN A 468 -9.79 29.58 33.87
CA ASN A 468 -11.03 28.81 33.73
C ASN A 468 -11.12 27.93 32.47
N ILE A 469 -10.24 28.15 31.49
CA ILE A 469 -10.27 27.45 30.19
C ILE A 469 -8.96 26.74 29.84
N GLN A 470 -8.00 26.68 30.77
CA GLN A 470 -6.69 26.05 30.53
C GLN A 470 -6.84 24.64 29.95
N ASP A 471 -7.75 23.83 30.50
CA ASP A 471 -7.99 22.46 30.05
C ASP A 471 -8.48 22.35 28.59
N ILE A 472 -9.27 23.33 28.14
CA ILE A 472 -9.85 23.37 26.81
C ILE A 472 -8.79 23.83 25.80
N LEU A 473 -7.90 24.75 26.21
CA LEU A 473 -6.77 25.24 25.42
C LEU A 473 -5.71 24.17 25.14
N LEU A 474 -5.75 23.04 25.86
CA LEU A 474 -4.89 21.89 25.56
C LEU A 474 -5.32 21.13 24.29
N ARG A 475 -6.46 21.48 23.68
CA ARG A 475 -6.92 20.91 22.40
C ARG A 475 -6.45 21.78 21.23
N PRO A 476 -5.74 21.22 20.23
CA PRO A 476 -5.17 21.98 19.12
C PRO A 476 -6.16 22.92 18.42
N LEU A 477 -7.35 22.45 18.06
CA LEU A 477 -8.32 23.32 17.37
C LEU A 477 -8.67 24.55 18.21
N VAL A 478 -9.02 24.37 19.48
CA VAL A 478 -9.43 25.50 20.32
C VAL A 478 -8.27 26.48 20.52
N LEU A 479 -7.05 25.95 20.68
CA LEU A 479 -5.84 26.77 20.74
C LEU A 479 -5.63 27.60 19.47
N THR A 480 -5.81 27.02 18.27
CA THR A 480 -5.69 27.79 17.02
C THR A 480 -6.65 28.97 16.98
N ARG A 481 -7.91 28.76 17.37
CA ARG A 481 -8.93 29.82 17.39
C ARG A 481 -8.60 30.87 18.44
N ALA A 482 -8.17 30.45 19.62
CA ALA A 482 -7.76 31.35 20.69
C ALA A 482 -6.61 32.27 20.26
N ILE A 483 -5.58 31.74 19.61
CA ILE A 483 -4.45 32.53 19.10
C ILE A 483 -4.92 33.58 18.10
N GLU A 484 -5.76 33.20 17.13
CA GLU A 484 -6.27 34.15 16.13
C GLU A 484 -7.16 35.23 16.74
N ILE A 485 -8.03 34.88 17.70
CA ILE A 485 -8.84 35.88 18.43
C ILE A 485 -7.93 36.85 19.18
N ILE A 486 -6.93 36.36 19.90
CA ILE A 486 -6.03 37.21 20.70
C ILE A 486 -5.27 38.19 19.82
N LYS A 487 -4.79 37.75 18.65
CA LYS A 487 -4.07 38.61 17.69
C LYS A 487 -4.91 39.79 17.19
N ILE A 488 -6.23 39.66 17.20
CA ILE A 488 -7.16 40.66 16.65
C ILE A 488 -7.76 41.51 17.77
N ASP A 489 -8.31 40.87 18.80
CA ASP A 489 -9.12 41.52 19.83
C ASP A 489 -8.39 41.75 21.15
N ASN A 490 -7.16 41.26 21.31
CA ASN A 490 -6.38 41.32 22.55
C ASN A 490 -7.11 40.75 23.80
N ASP A 491 -8.11 39.89 23.61
CA ASP A 491 -8.86 39.25 24.69
C ASP A 491 -9.42 37.89 24.25
N LEU A 492 -9.72 37.01 25.21
CA LEU A 492 -10.22 35.65 24.98
C LEU A 492 -11.45 35.35 25.87
N PRO A 493 -12.55 34.81 25.31
CA PRO A 493 -13.71 34.38 26.08
C PRO A 493 -13.41 33.24 27.06
N GLU A 494 -14.26 33.05 28.08
CA GLU A 494 -14.07 32.05 29.14
C GLU A 494 -14.78 30.71 28.89
N LYS A 495 -15.36 30.48 27.71
CA LYS A 495 -16.03 29.21 27.37
C LYS A 495 -15.71 28.81 25.94
N GLU A 496 -15.53 27.51 25.71
CA GLU A 496 -15.26 26.96 24.37
C GLU A 496 -16.26 27.42 23.31
N GLY A 497 -17.56 27.29 23.58
CA GLY A 497 -18.60 27.72 22.62
C GLY A 497 -18.52 29.21 22.29
N GLN A 498 -18.09 30.05 23.24
CA GLN A 498 -17.89 31.49 23.01
C GLN A 498 -16.60 31.76 22.23
N ILE A 499 -15.55 30.96 22.41
CA ILE A 499 -14.33 31.03 21.59
C ILE A 499 -14.68 30.72 20.13
N ILE A 500 -15.43 29.64 19.87
CA ILE A 500 -15.88 29.29 18.52
C ILE A 500 -16.80 30.39 17.94
N GLU A 501 -17.80 30.85 18.70
CA GLU A 501 -18.71 31.92 18.28
C GLU A 501 -17.95 33.20 17.91
N LYS A 502 -17.04 33.63 18.78
CA LYS A 502 -16.23 34.85 18.59
C LYS A 502 -15.30 34.72 17.38
N PHE A 503 -14.67 33.56 17.19
CA PHE A 503 -13.85 33.31 16.01
C PHE A 503 -14.66 33.42 14.71
N LEU A 504 -15.84 32.78 14.67
CA LEU A 504 -16.73 32.87 13.50
C LEU A 504 -17.23 34.30 13.26
N ASP A 505 -17.53 35.06 14.33
CA ASP A 505 -17.90 36.47 14.23
C ASP A 505 -16.77 37.33 13.65
N ILE A 506 -15.53 37.10 14.07
CA ILE A 506 -14.36 37.78 13.52
C ILE A 506 -14.22 37.49 12.02
N LEU A 507 -14.32 36.22 11.60
CA LEU A 507 -14.25 35.85 10.18
C LEU A 507 -15.34 36.52 9.34
N LEU A 508 -16.59 36.48 9.81
CA LEU A 508 -17.74 37.02 9.09
C LEU A 508 -17.73 38.56 9.06
N ARG A 509 -17.29 39.22 10.14
CA ARG A 509 -17.14 40.68 10.18
C ARG A 509 -16.01 41.15 9.27
N ARG A 510 -14.89 40.44 9.23
CA ARG A 510 -13.80 40.74 8.29
C ARG A 510 -14.30 40.71 6.84
N GLU A 511 -15.09 39.70 6.48
CA GLU A 511 -15.68 39.57 5.15
C GLU A 511 -16.69 40.71 4.86
N LYS A 512 -17.53 41.05 5.83
CA LYS A 512 -18.53 42.10 5.66
C LYS A 512 -17.93 43.51 5.62
N ASP A 513 -17.07 43.83 6.59
CA ASP A 513 -16.67 45.20 6.90
C ASP A 513 -15.36 45.59 6.17
N GLU A 514 -14.37 44.69 6.11
CA GLU A 514 -13.08 44.99 5.46
C GLU A 514 -13.14 44.79 3.95
N LYS A 515 -13.73 43.67 3.48
CA LYS A 515 -13.96 43.43 2.05
C LYS A 515 -15.21 44.12 1.52
N LYS A 516 -15.99 44.76 2.39
CA LYS A 516 -17.20 45.53 2.06
C LYS A 516 -18.21 44.73 1.24
N ASP A 517 -18.43 43.45 1.56
CA ASP A 517 -19.42 42.66 0.84
C ASP A 517 -20.84 43.14 1.20
N PRO A 518 -21.56 43.79 0.27
CA PRO A 518 -22.86 44.39 0.56
C PRO A 518 -23.98 43.35 0.68
N LEU A 519 -23.72 42.10 0.27
CA LEU A 519 -24.68 41.00 0.27
C LEU A 519 -24.60 40.17 1.57
N LEU A 520 -23.49 40.26 2.31
CA LEU A 520 -23.31 39.48 3.53
C LEU A 520 -24.09 40.06 4.72
N ASN A 521 -25.20 39.42 5.05
CA ASN A 521 -25.83 39.59 6.35
C ASN A 521 -25.39 38.48 7.30
N VAL A 522 -24.53 38.81 8.27
CA VAL A 522 -23.96 37.88 9.27
C VAL A 522 -25.03 37.10 10.03
N ASN A 523 -26.14 37.75 10.41
CA ASN A 523 -27.22 37.08 11.16
C ASN A 523 -27.97 36.09 10.27
N ASN A 524 -28.26 36.47 9.03
CA ASN A 524 -28.92 35.58 8.07
C ASN A 524 -28.01 34.40 7.74
N PHE A 525 -26.71 34.64 7.52
CA PHE A 525 -25.72 33.59 7.30
C PHE A 525 -25.71 32.59 8.46
N LYS A 526 -25.59 33.07 9.70
CA LYS A 526 -25.61 32.22 10.89
C LYS A 526 -26.91 31.43 11.03
N LEU A 527 -28.06 32.06 10.76
CA LEU A 527 -29.37 31.41 10.81
C LEU A 527 -29.48 30.26 9.80
N LEU A 528 -29.15 30.53 8.54
CA LEU A 528 -29.19 29.55 7.45
C LEU A 528 -28.25 28.36 7.72
N MET A 529 -27.01 28.65 8.17
CA MET A 529 -26.06 27.62 8.59
C MET A 529 -26.56 26.82 9.79
N SER A 530 -27.21 27.47 10.76
CA SER A 530 -27.79 26.81 11.94
C SER A 530 -28.89 25.83 11.54
N TYR A 531 -29.76 26.22 10.60
CA TYR A 531 -30.80 25.33 10.08
C TYR A 531 -30.19 24.11 9.36
N ALA A 532 -29.26 24.34 8.43
CA ALA A 532 -28.61 23.25 7.71
C ALA A 532 -27.86 22.30 8.66
N ALA A 533 -27.13 22.83 9.65
CA ALA A 533 -26.47 22.04 10.70
C ALA A 533 -27.47 21.15 11.46
N SER A 534 -28.61 21.73 11.86
CA SER A 534 -29.67 21.00 12.57
C SER A 534 -30.24 19.86 11.74
N GLU A 535 -30.54 20.09 10.46
CA GLU A 535 -31.07 19.05 9.55
C GLU A 535 -30.07 17.90 9.37
N ILE A 536 -28.79 18.23 9.14
CA ILE A 536 -27.72 17.25 8.99
C ILE A 536 -27.56 16.44 10.28
N TRP A 537 -27.51 17.12 11.42
CA TRP A 537 -27.37 16.46 12.72
C TRP A 537 -28.58 15.61 13.07
N HIS A 538 -29.79 16.08 12.74
CA HIS A 538 -31.01 15.33 12.99
C HIS A 538 -30.97 13.97 12.29
N LYS A 539 -30.56 13.97 11.02
CA LYS A 539 -30.51 12.78 10.15
C LYS A 539 -29.31 11.87 10.43
N HIS A 540 -28.13 12.44 10.66
CA HIS A 540 -26.88 11.68 10.68
C HIS A 540 -26.21 11.58 12.05
N LYS A 541 -26.57 12.44 13.01
CA LYS A 541 -25.94 12.54 14.35
C LYS A 541 -24.43 12.80 14.32
N SER A 542 -23.90 13.31 13.20
CA SER A 542 -22.49 13.62 12.99
C SER A 542 -22.34 14.77 11.97
N ASN A 543 -21.11 15.28 11.80
CA ASN A 543 -20.75 16.18 10.71
C ASN A 543 -20.65 15.45 9.36
N ALA A 544 -21.79 14.97 8.89
CA ALA A 544 -21.89 14.18 7.67
C ALA A 544 -21.67 15.02 6.41
N PRO A 545 -20.87 14.57 5.43
CA PRO A 545 -20.89 15.16 4.09
C PRO A 545 -22.23 14.93 3.39
N ILE A 546 -22.71 15.98 2.72
CA ILE A 546 -24.00 16.05 2.04
C ILE A 546 -23.80 16.62 0.65
N HIS A 547 -24.52 16.08 -0.34
CA HIS A 547 -24.48 16.61 -1.70
C HIS A 547 -24.84 18.10 -1.77
N GLU A 548 -24.10 18.89 -2.55
CA GLU A 548 -24.20 20.35 -2.64
C GLU A 548 -25.61 20.82 -2.97
N PHE A 549 -26.29 20.14 -3.90
CA PHE A 549 -27.69 20.41 -4.20
C PHE A 549 -28.60 20.28 -2.97
N THR A 550 -28.42 19.22 -2.17
CA THR A 550 -29.20 18.97 -0.96
C THR A 550 -28.92 20.01 0.12
N PHE A 551 -27.65 20.38 0.29
CA PHE A 551 -27.26 21.44 1.23
C PHE A 551 -27.86 22.79 0.82
N ASN A 552 -27.74 23.17 -0.46
CA ASN A 552 -28.33 24.40 -0.97
C ASN A 552 -29.86 24.40 -0.83
N LYS A 553 -30.52 23.26 -1.01
CA LYS A 553 -31.95 23.10 -0.73
C LYS A 553 -32.27 23.36 0.74
N MET A 554 -31.49 22.85 1.69
CA MET A 554 -31.66 23.15 3.12
C MET A 554 -31.57 24.66 3.41
N LEU A 555 -30.68 25.38 2.72
CA LEU A 555 -30.58 26.83 2.85
C LEU A 555 -31.82 27.54 2.27
N VAL A 556 -32.37 27.04 1.14
CA VAL A 556 -33.61 27.58 0.55
C VAL A 556 -34.79 27.35 1.49
N ASP A 557 -34.96 26.13 1.98
CA ASP A 557 -36.01 25.76 2.92
C ASP A 557 -35.93 26.63 4.20
N ALA A 558 -34.72 26.90 4.69
CA ALA A 558 -34.50 27.80 5.82
C ALA A 558 -34.90 29.25 5.50
N ALA A 559 -34.51 29.77 4.34
CA ALA A 559 -34.85 31.13 3.93
C ALA A 559 -36.36 31.32 3.81
N GLU A 560 -37.07 30.35 3.25
CA GLU A 560 -38.54 30.33 3.17
C GLU A 560 -39.17 30.26 4.57
N LYS A 561 -38.71 29.33 5.42
CA LYS A 561 -39.20 29.16 6.79
C LYS A 561 -39.10 30.43 7.62
N PHE A 562 -38.02 31.19 7.46
CA PHE A 562 -37.75 32.40 8.25
C PHE A 562 -38.05 33.71 7.51
N GLY A 563 -38.67 33.65 6.33
CA GLY A 563 -39.10 34.84 5.58
C GLY A 563 -37.95 35.75 5.12
N LEU A 564 -36.80 35.17 4.74
CA LEU A 564 -35.64 35.94 4.31
C LEU A 564 -35.77 36.36 2.83
N GLU A 565 -36.01 37.65 2.58
CA GLU A 565 -36.00 38.22 1.24
C GLU A 565 -34.57 38.38 0.68
N LYS A 566 -34.40 38.23 -0.65
CA LYS A 566 -33.13 38.43 -1.37
C LYS A 566 -31.97 37.56 -0.87
N PHE A 567 -32.18 36.25 -0.81
CA PHE A 567 -31.15 35.27 -0.46
C PHE A 567 -30.68 34.49 -1.71
N ASN A 568 -29.41 34.06 -1.68
CA ASN A 568 -28.85 33.16 -2.68
C ASN A 568 -28.05 32.04 -1.97
N ALA A 569 -28.52 30.79 -2.10
CA ALA A 569 -27.89 29.63 -1.48
C ALA A 569 -26.42 29.45 -1.91
N GLY A 570 -26.16 29.58 -3.21
CA GLY A 570 -24.81 29.44 -3.76
C GLY A 570 -23.85 30.51 -3.22
N TYR A 571 -24.32 31.73 -3.04
CA TYR A 571 -23.52 32.79 -2.40
C TYR A 571 -23.19 32.45 -0.94
N ILE A 572 -24.18 32.00 -0.16
CA ILE A 572 -23.97 31.62 1.24
C ILE A 572 -22.99 30.45 1.36
N SER A 573 -23.16 29.40 0.55
CA SER A 573 -22.24 28.26 0.49
C SER A 573 -20.82 28.69 0.12
N ARG A 574 -20.68 29.58 -0.88
CA ARG A 574 -19.38 30.15 -1.30
C ARG A 574 -18.66 30.87 -0.15
N ILE A 575 -19.35 31.77 0.56
CA ILE A 575 -18.78 32.44 1.74
C ILE A 575 -18.37 31.42 2.81
N GLY A 576 -19.16 30.36 2.99
CA GLY A 576 -18.82 29.25 3.87
C GLY A 576 -17.49 28.58 3.51
N TYR A 577 -17.22 28.35 2.22
CA TYR A 577 -15.94 27.79 1.77
C TYR A 577 -14.78 28.78 1.92
N GLU A 578 -14.96 30.03 1.48
CA GLU A 578 -13.91 31.06 1.50
C GLU A 578 -13.43 31.37 2.93
N LEU A 579 -14.32 31.22 3.91
CA LEU A 579 -14.02 31.42 5.33
C LEU A 579 -13.62 30.12 6.06
N GLU A 580 -13.48 28.99 5.35
CA GLU A 580 -13.17 27.68 5.94
C GLU A 580 -14.17 27.30 7.06
N ILE A 581 -15.45 27.68 6.88
CA ILE A 581 -16.58 27.25 7.74
C ILE A 581 -17.15 25.94 7.20
N LEU A 582 -17.17 25.80 5.87
CA LEU A 582 -17.53 24.60 5.12
C LEU A 582 -16.29 24.09 4.37
N SER A 583 -16.23 22.79 4.14
CA SER A 583 -15.32 22.18 3.17
C SER A 583 -16.11 21.52 2.04
N LYS A 584 -15.54 21.57 0.82
CA LYS A 584 -16.12 20.97 -0.38
C LYS A 584 -15.15 19.91 -0.93
N ASN A 585 -15.65 18.71 -1.20
CA ASN A 585 -14.94 17.67 -1.93
C ASN A 585 -15.84 17.15 -3.05
N GLU A 586 -15.44 17.38 -4.30
CA GLU A 586 -16.29 17.17 -5.48
C GLU A 586 -17.67 17.86 -5.26
N ASP A 587 -18.75 17.08 -5.25
CA ASP A 587 -20.11 17.56 -5.05
C ASP A 587 -20.59 17.44 -3.59
N LEU A 588 -19.71 17.07 -2.65
CA LEU A 588 -20.03 16.90 -1.23
C LEU A 588 -19.59 18.13 -0.41
N ILE A 589 -20.48 18.57 0.48
CA ILE A 589 -20.30 19.66 1.43
C ILE A 589 -20.39 19.11 2.85
N GLN A 590 -19.48 19.54 3.71
CA GLN A 590 -19.56 19.32 5.17
C GLN A 590 -19.12 20.58 5.91
N PHE A 591 -19.42 20.68 7.21
CA PHE A 591 -18.76 21.71 8.02
C PHE A 591 -17.27 21.39 8.11
N TYR A 592 -16.44 22.43 8.07
CA TYR A 592 -14.98 22.28 8.09
C TYR A 592 -14.51 21.49 9.33
N HIS A 593 -15.24 21.62 10.44
CA HIS A 593 -14.95 20.87 11.65
C HIS A 593 -16.21 20.51 12.44
N GLN A 594 -16.17 19.37 13.13
CA GLN A 594 -17.23 18.88 14.03
C GLN A 594 -17.71 19.92 15.06
N SER A 595 -16.79 20.68 15.68
CA SER A 595 -17.14 21.74 16.62
C SER A 595 -17.93 22.90 15.98
N TYR A 596 -17.84 23.10 14.67
CA TYR A 596 -18.63 24.13 13.98
C TYR A 596 -20.07 23.67 13.79
N ILE A 597 -20.29 22.42 13.35
CA ILE A 597 -21.67 21.89 13.28
C ILE A 597 -22.30 21.84 14.68
N GLU A 598 -21.55 21.45 15.71
CA GLU A 598 -22.04 21.45 17.10
C GLU A 598 -22.41 22.87 17.58
N PHE A 599 -21.59 23.87 17.24
CA PHE A 599 -21.91 25.28 17.49
C PHE A 599 -23.20 25.69 16.77
N PHE A 600 -23.32 25.44 15.48
CA PHE A 600 -24.48 25.85 14.68
C PHE A 600 -25.76 25.12 15.09
N CYS A 601 -25.70 23.84 15.46
CA CYS A 601 -26.82 23.11 16.05
C CYS A 601 -27.28 23.77 17.36
N LYS A 602 -26.34 24.10 18.27
CA LYS A 602 -26.67 24.79 19.51
C LYS A 602 -27.20 26.21 19.26
N HIS A 603 -26.68 26.89 18.26
CA HIS A 603 -27.11 28.20 17.84
C HIS A 603 -28.53 28.18 17.27
N TYR A 604 -28.92 27.10 16.58
CA TYR A 604 -30.27 26.89 16.05
C TYR A 604 -31.35 26.91 17.14
N LEU A 605 -31.04 26.39 18.34
CA LEU A 605 -31.97 26.39 19.48
C LEU A 605 -32.43 27.80 19.86
N LYS A 606 -31.65 28.85 19.57
CA LYS A 606 -32.09 30.25 19.79
C LYS A 606 -33.30 30.65 18.93
N TYR A 607 -33.58 29.90 17.86
CA TYR A 607 -34.63 30.16 16.88
C TYR A 607 -35.80 29.15 16.93
N GLU A 608 -35.64 27.99 17.57
CA GLU A 608 -36.74 27.03 17.79
C GLU A 608 -37.69 27.43 18.92
N PHE A 609 -37.21 28.22 19.90
CA PHE A 609 -38.00 28.67 21.05
C PHE A 609 -38.68 30.04 20.85
N ARG A 610 -38.88 30.45 19.60
CA ARG A 610 -39.67 31.63 19.21
C ARG A 610 -40.71 31.21 18.19
#